data_AF-A0A2X2VC32-F1
#
_entry.id   AF-A0A2X2VC32-F1
#
_cell.length_a   1.000
_cell.length_b   1.000
_cell.length_c   1.000
_cell.angle_alpha   90.00
_cell.angle_beta   90.00
_cell.angle_gamma   90.00
#
_symmetry.space_group_name_H-M   'P 1'
#
loop_
_entity.id
_entity.type
_entity.pdbx_description
1 polymer ?
#
loop_
_entity_poly.entity_id
_entity_poly.type
_entity_poly.pdbx_seq_one_letter_code
_entity_poly.pdbx_strand_id
1 'polypeptide(L)' 'MRLPLLCRTSLILVGLFISGISLGHAADWPRQITDSRGTHTLDHKPERIVSTSVTLTGSLLAI' A
#
# COMPACT_ATOMS: atom_id res chain seq x y z
N MET A 1 44.22 10.04 7.04
CA MET A 1 43.04 10.91 7.23
C MET A 1 41.85 10.43 6.38
N ARG A 2 41.27 9.24 6.67
CA ARG A 2 40.15 8.64 5.88
C ARG A 2 38.89 8.29 6.71
N LEU A 3 38.97 8.44 8.04
CA LEU A 3 37.89 8.16 8.99
C LEU A 3 36.59 8.95 8.76
N PRO A 4 36.58 10.25 8.38
CA PRO A 4 35.31 10.99 8.24
C PRO A 4 34.52 10.57 7.01
N LEU A 5 35.19 10.05 5.97
CA LEU A 5 34.52 9.58 4.75
C LEU A 5 33.74 8.28 4.99
N LEU A 6 34.31 7.37 5.77
CA LEU A 6 33.66 6.09 6.12
C LEU A 6 32.43 6.31 6.99
N CYS A 7 32.51 7.21 7.97
CA CYS A 7 31.39 7.54 8.84
C CYS A 7 30.25 8.21 8.04
N ARG A 8 30.60 9.13 7.12
CA ARG A 8 29.63 9.77 6.20
C ARG A 8 28.94 8.75 5.30
N THR A 9 29.69 7.84 4.67
CA THR A 9 29.11 6.81 3.79
C THR A 9 28.23 5.83 4.56
N SER A 10 28.63 5.45 5.77
CA SER A 10 27.84 4.57 6.63
C SER A 10 26.53 5.23 7.06
N LEU A 11 26.55 6.53 7.40
CA LEU A 11 25.36 7.28 7.76
C LEU A 11 24.38 7.44 6.57
N ILE A 12 24.91 7.68 5.36
CA ILE A 12 24.11 7.70 4.13
C ILE A 12 23.46 6.34 3.88
N LEU A 13 24.21 5.25 4.05
CA LEU A 13 23.70 3.89 3.82
C LEU A 13 22.63 3.51 4.83
N VAL A 14 22.78 3.88 6.10
CA VAL A 14 21.76 3.70 7.14
C VAL A 14 20.50 4.52 6.85
N GLY A 15 20.66 5.78 6.43
CA GLY A 15 19.52 6.63 6.05
C GLY A 15 18.75 6.08 4.84
N LEU A 16 19.47 5.57 3.83
CA LEU A 16 18.86 4.93 2.66
C LEU A 16 18.09 3.66 3.04
N PHE A 17 18.65 2.86 3.97
CA PHE A 17 18.01 1.63 4.45
C PHE A 17 16.71 1.90 5.21
N ILE A 18 16.69 2.94 6.07
CA ILE A 18 15.49 3.35 6.81
C ILE A 18 14.43 3.91 5.85
N SER A 19 14.84 4.67 4.84
CA SER A 19 13.91 5.28 3.88
C SER A 19 13.29 4.27 2.90
N GLY A 20 13.95 3.13 2.66
CA GLY A 20 13.45 2.08 1.75
C GLY A 20 12.31 1.22 2.31
N ILE A 21 12.02 1.29 3.61
CA ILE A 21 10.97 0.48 4.27
C ILE A 21 9.60 1.17 4.23
N SER A 22 9.56 2.46 3.91
CA SER A 22 8.29 3.18 3.79
C SER A 22 7.83 3.12 2.34
N LEU A 23 6.96 2.17 1.98
CA LEU A 23 5.86 2.40 1.03
C LEU A 23 4.93 1.18 0.99
N GLY A 24 4.02 1.14 1.94
CA GLY A 24 2.91 0.20 1.95
C GLY A 24 1.80 0.76 2.81
N HIS A 25 1.27 1.94 2.45
CA HIS A 25 0.01 2.43 3.02
C HIS A 25 -1.10 1.46 2.57
N ALA A 26 -1.24 0.35 3.28
CA ALA A 26 -2.46 -0.44 3.22
C ALA A 26 -3.59 0.48 3.70
N ALA A 27 -4.61 0.65 2.87
CA ALA A 27 -5.79 1.41 3.26
C ALA A 27 -6.34 0.85 4.58
N ASP A 28 -6.71 1.73 5.51
CA ASP A 28 -7.24 1.34 6.82
C ASP A 28 -8.57 0.60 6.67
N TRP A 29 -8.67 -0.58 7.30
CA TRP A 29 -9.89 -1.37 7.45
C TRP A 29 -10.23 -1.42 8.95
N PRO A 30 -11.49 -1.41 9.39
CA PRO A 30 -12.74 -1.57 8.63
C PRO A 30 -13.16 -0.31 7.84
N ARG A 31 -13.73 -0.49 6.64
CA ARG A 31 -14.23 0.62 5.82
C ARG A 31 -15.68 0.44 5.40
N GLN A 32 -16.42 1.53 5.30
CA GLN A 32 -17.83 1.51 4.94
C GLN A 32 -18.00 1.94 3.46
N ILE A 33 -18.66 1.09 2.66
CA ILE A 33 -18.88 1.28 1.23
C ILE A 33 -20.37 1.33 0.94
N THR A 34 -20.81 2.34 0.20
CA THR A 34 -22.20 2.43 -0.27
C THR A 34 -22.36 1.65 -1.57
N ASP A 35 -23.20 0.63 -1.54
CA ASP A 35 -23.67 -0.08 -2.72
C ASP A 35 -25.12 0.34 -3.01
N SER A 36 -25.61 -0.03 -4.19
CA SER A 36 -27.01 0.03 -4.60
C SER A 36 -28.01 -0.54 -3.59
N ARG A 37 -27.58 -1.48 -2.74
CA ARG A 37 -28.39 -2.12 -1.68
C ARG A 37 -28.30 -1.45 -0.32
N GLY A 38 -27.55 -0.35 -0.21
CA GLY A 38 -27.29 0.35 1.04
C GLY A 38 -25.81 0.30 1.43
N THR A 39 -25.51 0.64 2.67
CA THR A 39 -24.14 0.78 3.12
C THR A 39 -23.62 -0.50 3.76
N HIS A 40 -22.54 -1.07 3.19
CA HIS A 40 -21.89 -2.29 3.65
C HIS A 40 -20.51 -1.97 4.25
N THR A 41 -20.26 -2.47 5.46
CA THR A 41 -18.95 -2.39 6.10
C THR A 41 -18.11 -3.58 5.66
N LEU A 42 -16.90 -3.32 5.18
CA LEU A 42 -15.88 -4.33 4.94
C LEU A 42 -14.87 -4.23 6.08
N ASP A 43 -14.81 -5.28 6.90
CA ASP A 43 -13.94 -5.28 8.08
C ASP A 43 -12.46 -5.50 7.76
N HIS A 44 -12.18 -6.12 6.62
CA HIS A 44 -10.83 -6.46 6.17
C HIS A 44 -10.72 -6.33 4.66
N LYS A 45 -9.47 -6.23 4.18
CA LYS A 45 -9.19 -6.24 2.74
C LYS A 45 -9.63 -7.56 2.11
N PRO A 46 -10.46 -7.55 1.06
CA PRO A 46 -10.89 -8.78 0.41
C PRO A 46 -9.72 -9.45 -0.34
N GLU A 47 -9.56 -10.76 -0.15
CA GLU A 47 -8.54 -11.57 -0.85
C GLU A 47 -9.00 -12.04 -2.24
N ARG A 48 -10.32 -12.16 -2.45
CA ARG A 48 -10.93 -12.59 -3.71
C ARG A 48 -12.12 -11.68 -4.03
N ILE A 49 -12.11 -11.10 -5.22
CA ILE A 49 -13.21 -10.28 -5.75
C ILE A 49 -13.90 -11.07 -6.86
N VAL A 50 -15.22 -11.20 -6.77
CA VAL A 50 -16.05 -11.82 -7.80
C VAL A 50 -16.98 -10.75 -8.36
N SER A 51 -16.85 -10.50 -9.68
CA SER A 51 -17.69 -9.54 -10.39
C SER A 51 -18.29 -10.21 -11.63
N THR A 52 -19.58 -9.98 -11.85
CA THR A 52 -20.26 -10.31 -13.11
C THR A 52 -20.26 -9.14 -14.09
N SER A 53 -19.78 -7.96 -13.68
CA SER A 53 -19.70 -6.75 -14.51
C SER A 53 -18.37 -6.66 -15.25
N VAL A 54 -18.45 -6.52 -16.58
CA VAL A 54 -17.27 -6.39 -17.46
C VAL A 54 -16.51 -5.09 -17.19
N THR A 55 -17.22 -3.97 -17.03
CA THR A 55 -16.61 -2.67 -16.74
C THR A 55 -15.86 -2.70 -15.41
N LEU A 56 -16.45 -3.31 -14.37
CA LEU A 56 -15.82 -3.40 -13.06
C LEU A 56 -14.59 -4.30 -13.09
N THR A 57 -14.65 -5.43 -13.80
CA THR A 57 -13.48 -6.29 -14.02
C THR A 57 -12.36 -5.54 -14.75
N GLY A 58 -12.70 -4.74 -15.77
CA GLY A 58 -11.73 -3.91 -16.48
C GLY A 58 -11.09 -2.84 -15.58
N SER A 59 -11.89 -2.15 -14.76
CA SER A 59 -11.36 -1.16 -13.81
C SER A 59 -10.47 -1.78 -12.73
N LEU A 60 -10.80 -2.98 -12.24
CA LEU A 60 -9.99 -3.68 -11.23
C LEU A 60 -8.63 -4.14 -11.76
N LEU A 61 -8.51 -4.40 -13.06
CA LEU A 61 -7.23 -4.76 -13.70
C LEU A 61 -6.32 -3.55 -13.94
N ALA A 62 -6.89 -2.35 -14.01
CA ALA A 62 -6.16 -1.13 -14.31
C ALA A 62 -5.53 -0.46 -13.07
N ILE A 63 -5.92 -0.89 -11.87
CA ILE A 63 -5.44 -0.40 -10.57
C ILE A 63 -4.36 -1.32 -9.99
#